data_AF-A0AAD9DLT1-F1
#
_entry.id   AF-A0AAD9DLT1-F1
#
_cell.length_a   1.000
_cell.length_b   1.000
_cell.length_c   1.000
_cell.angle_alpha   90.00
_cell.angle_beta   90.00
_cell.angle_gamma   90.00
#
_symmetry.space_group_name_H-M   'P 1'
#
loop_
_entity.id
_entity.type
_entity.pdbx_description
1 polymer ?
#
loop_
_entity_poly.entity_id
_entity_poly.type
_entity_poly.pdbx_seq_one_letter_code
_entity_poly.pdbx_strand_id
1 'polypeptide(L)'
;MQTTEQGSRRELKALPFISYLSDLLKSQLLSDDLVAGVEIRCQEAGTCPAACHLCRQAGRETPSPTPALLEVSRVVPLYSLIQDNSTKEAFRSAAMSSYWCAGKGDVIDNWCRCDLSAFGKDGLPNCSPLRQPV
;
A
#
# COMPACT_ATOMS: atom_id res chain seq x y z
N MET A 1 -9.86 25.27 -15.99
CA MET A 1 -9.96 26.03 -17.25
C MET A 1 -10.87 25.26 -18.19
N GLN A 2 -12.00 25.85 -18.58
CA GLN A 2 -12.88 25.30 -19.62
C GLN A 2 -12.26 25.58 -20.98
N THR A 3 -12.10 24.54 -21.80
CA THR A 3 -11.82 24.68 -23.23
C THR A 3 -13.11 24.42 -23.99
N THR A 4 -13.75 25.47 -24.49
CA THR A 4 -14.88 25.39 -25.42
C THR A 4 -14.60 26.31 -26.60
N GLU A 5 -14.57 25.75 -27.81
CA GLU A 5 -14.85 26.47 -29.07
C GLU A 5 -15.26 25.42 -30.14
N GLN A 6 -16.18 25.84 -31.01
CA GLN A 6 -17.01 25.09 -31.97
C GLN A 6 -16.31 24.10 -32.93
N GLY A 7 -16.99 22.99 -33.24
CA GLY A 7 -16.92 22.38 -34.58
C GLY A 7 -16.84 20.84 -34.63
N SER A 8 -17.89 20.20 -35.15
CA SER A 8 -18.08 18.75 -35.34
C SER A 8 -18.47 17.99 -34.08
N ARG A 9 -19.67 17.40 -34.10
CA ARG A 9 -20.27 16.54 -33.07
C ARG A 9 -19.54 15.18 -33.00
N ARG A 10 -18.23 15.20 -32.82
CA ARG A 10 -17.49 14.11 -32.19
C ARG A 10 -17.68 14.35 -30.70
N GLU A 11 -18.22 13.37 -29.99
CA GLU A 11 -18.30 13.40 -28.52
C GLU A 11 -16.99 13.95 -27.97
N LEU A 12 -17.03 15.13 -27.35
CA LEU A 12 -15.90 15.68 -26.60
C LEU A 12 -15.72 14.75 -25.40
N LYS A 13 -15.06 13.62 -25.61
CA LYS A 13 -14.71 12.70 -24.54
C LYS A 13 -13.70 13.43 -23.68
N ALA A 14 -14.13 13.83 -22.50
CA ALA A 14 -13.25 14.40 -21.50
C ALA A 14 -12.09 13.42 -21.27
N LEU A 15 -10.86 13.89 -21.47
CA LEU A 15 -9.66 13.10 -21.26
C LEU A 15 -9.26 13.19 -19.78
N PRO A 16 -8.97 12.06 -19.11
CA PRO A 16 -8.35 12.10 -17.79
C PRO A 16 -7.03 12.87 -17.85
N PHE A 17 -6.74 13.65 -16.81
CA PHE A 17 -5.54 14.49 -16.75
C PHE A 17 -4.24 13.69 -16.95
N ILE A 18 -4.14 12.50 -16.35
CA ILE A 18 -2.99 11.61 -16.50
C ILE A 18 -2.81 11.12 -17.95
N SER A 19 -3.90 10.87 -18.66
CA SER A 19 -3.87 10.47 -20.07
C SER A 19 -3.38 11.63 -20.94
N TYR A 20 -3.88 12.85 -20.69
CA TYR A 20 -3.42 14.06 -21.38
C TYR A 20 -1.91 14.30 -21.21
N LEU A 21 -1.40 14.24 -19.96
CA LEU A 21 0.04 14.38 -19.71
C LEU A 21 0.85 13.24 -20.33
N SER A 22 0.36 12.00 -20.24
CA SER A 22 1.04 10.84 -20.84
C SER A 22 1.17 10.98 -22.36
N ASP A 23 0.14 11.51 -23.02
CA ASP A 23 0.16 11.73 -24.47
C ASP A 23 1.07 12.91 -24.84
N LEU A 24 1.07 13.99 -24.04
CA LEU A 24 2.05 15.08 -24.20
C LEU A 24 3.49 14.56 -24.08
N LEU A 25 3.79 13.77 -23.04
CA LEU A 25 5.11 13.16 -22.84
C LEU A 25 5.53 12.25 -23.99
N LYS A 26 4.61 11.43 -24.53
CA LYS A 26 4.89 10.61 -25.73
C LYS A 26 5.13 11.47 -26.98
N SER A 27 4.43 12.60 -27.09
CA SER A 27 4.56 13.54 -28.21
C SER A 27 5.75 14.50 -28.08
N GLN A 28 6.32 14.63 -26.88
CA GLN A 28 7.43 15.55 -26.55
C GLN A 28 8.71 15.28 -27.35
N LEU A 29 8.78 14.15 -28.07
CA LEU A 29 9.78 13.94 -29.13
C LEU A 29 9.70 15.00 -30.26
N LEU A 30 8.66 15.84 -30.31
CA LEU A 30 8.39 16.75 -31.43
C LEU A 30 8.32 18.27 -31.10
N SER A 31 8.22 18.73 -29.84
CA SER A 31 8.33 20.18 -29.48
C SER A 31 8.29 20.50 -27.97
N ASP A 32 9.22 21.38 -27.55
CA ASP A 32 9.33 22.30 -26.38
C ASP A 32 8.99 21.92 -24.91
N ASP A 33 9.69 22.57 -23.99
CA ASP A 33 9.96 22.30 -22.55
C ASP A 33 8.75 22.19 -21.57
N LEU A 34 7.50 22.24 -22.02
CA LEU A 34 6.33 22.43 -21.13
C LEU A 34 6.11 21.31 -20.09
N VAL A 35 6.53 20.08 -20.41
CA VAL A 35 6.41 18.91 -19.53
C VAL A 35 7.79 18.34 -19.13
N ALA A 36 8.85 19.13 -19.27
CA ALA A 36 10.20 18.76 -18.84
C ALA A 36 10.23 18.46 -17.33
N GLY A 37 10.83 17.33 -16.96
CA GLY A 37 10.92 16.88 -15.57
C GLY A 37 9.70 16.14 -15.03
N VAL A 38 8.62 15.99 -15.81
CA VAL A 38 7.45 15.20 -15.39
C VAL A 38 7.73 13.70 -15.63
N GLU A 39 7.63 12.90 -14.58
CA GLU A 39 7.71 11.43 -14.66
C GLU A 39 6.41 10.79 -14.14
N ILE A 40 5.82 9.88 -14.92
CA ILE A 40 4.61 9.13 -14.54
C ILE A 40 5.02 7.70 -14.18
N ARG A 41 4.78 7.30 -12.92
CA ARG A 41 4.99 5.92 -12.45
C ARG A 41 3.67 5.30 -12.02
N CYS A 42 3.32 4.17 -12.64
CA CYS A 42 2.09 3.43 -12.33
C CYS A 42 2.42 2.15 -11.54
N GLN A 43 1.61 1.86 -10.53
CA GLN A 43 1.58 0.58 -9.83
C GLN A 43 0.15 0.05 -9.86
N GLU A 44 -0.02 -1.24 -10.12
CA GLU A 44 -1.34 -1.87 -10.29
C GLU A 44 -1.47 -3.04 -9.31
N ALA A 45 -2.62 -3.15 -8.67
CA ALA A 45 -3.00 -4.28 -7.81
C ALA A 45 -4.21 -4.98 -8.44
N GLY A 46 -3.96 -6.14 -9.05
CA GLY A 46 -4.89 -6.77 -9.99
C GLY A 46 -4.68 -6.27 -11.42
N THR A 47 -5.46 -6.79 -12.36
CA THR A 47 -5.36 -6.43 -13.79
C THR A 47 -6.59 -5.65 -14.22
N CYS A 48 -6.39 -4.61 -15.03
CA CYS A 48 -7.45 -3.77 -15.56
C CYS A 48 -8.42 -4.60 -16.43
N PRO A 49 -9.72 -4.65 -16.09
CA PRO A 49 -10.71 -5.34 -16.90
C PRO A 49 -10.93 -4.60 -18.22
N ALA A 50 -11.12 -5.34 -19.31
CA ALA A 50 -11.33 -4.76 -20.66
C ALA A 50 -12.54 -3.79 -20.74
N ALA A 51 -13.50 -3.92 -19.81
CA ALA A 51 -14.65 -3.02 -19.71
C ALA A 51 -14.33 -1.63 -19.11
N CYS A 52 -13.17 -1.46 -18.46
CA CYS A 52 -12.78 -0.20 -17.82
C CYS A 52 -11.79 0.57 -18.70
N HIS A 53 -12.18 1.76 -19.17
CA HIS A 53 -11.32 2.59 -20.01
C HIS A 53 -10.34 3.50 -19.23
N LEU A 54 -10.50 3.62 -17.90
CA LEU A 54 -9.70 4.53 -17.08
C LEU A 54 -8.35 3.94 -16.66
N CYS A 55 -8.30 2.64 -16.35
CA CYS A 55 -7.06 1.93 -16.01
C CYS A 55 -6.35 1.34 -17.24
N ARG A 56 -6.92 1.53 -18.44
CA ARG A 56 -6.51 0.88 -19.67
C ARG A 56 -5.05 1.20 -20.00
N GLN A 57 -4.22 0.17 -20.08
CA GLN A 57 -2.86 0.24 -20.60
C GLN A 57 -2.73 -0.69 -21.82
N ALA A 58 -2.16 -0.18 -22.90
CA ALA A 58 -2.02 -0.94 -24.15
C ALA A 58 -1.30 -2.27 -23.89
N GLY A 59 -1.95 -3.38 -24.27
CA GLY A 59 -1.41 -4.74 -24.13
C GLY A 59 -1.50 -5.36 -22.74
N ARG A 60 -2.18 -4.72 -21.77
CA ARG A 60 -2.33 -5.24 -20.39
C ARG A 60 -3.78 -5.53 -19.97
N GLU A 61 -4.75 -5.30 -20.85
CA GLU A 61 -6.16 -5.56 -20.55
C GLU A 61 -6.49 -7.05 -20.63
N THR A 62 -7.34 -7.52 -19.73
CA THR A 62 -7.87 -8.88 -19.74
C THR A 62 -9.41 -8.83 -19.66
N PRO A 63 -10.15 -9.69 -20.39
CA PRO A 63 -11.63 -9.66 -20.39
C PRO A 63 -12.24 -9.88 -19.01
N SER A 64 -11.65 -10.78 -18.22
CA SER A 64 -12.14 -11.18 -16.90
C SER A 64 -10.96 -11.45 -15.95
N PRO A 65 -10.34 -10.39 -15.41
CA PRO A 65 -9.19 -10.55 -14.52
C PRO A 65 -9.62 -11.14 -13.16
N THR A 66 -8.75 -11.94 -12.55
CA THR A 66 -8.96 -12.43 -11.19
C THR A 66 -8.81 -11.27 -10.20
N PRO A 67 -9.79 -11.04 -9.29
CA PRO A 67 -9.68 -9.97 -8.31
C PRO A 67 -8.48 -10.15 -7.38
N ALA A 68 -7.73 -9.06 -7.14
CA ALA A 68 -6.65 -9.02 -6.17
C ALA A 68 -7.13 -8.46 -4.82
N LEU A 69 -6.48 -8.86 -3.73
CA LEU A 69 -6.72 -8.27 -2.41
C LEU A 69 -6.22 -6.82 -2.41
N LEU A 70 -7.15 -5.87 -2.27
CA LEU A 70 -6.83 -4.43 -2.24
C LEU A 70 -6.69 -3.91 -0.81
N GLU A 71 -7.61 -4.30 0.06
CA GLU A 71 -7.70 -3.77 1.42
C GLU A 71 -8.18 -4.86 2.38
N VAL A 72 -7.63 -4.85 3.59
CA VAL A 72 -8.13 -5.63 4.72
C VAL A 72 -8.94 -4.70 5.62
N SER A 73 -10.26 -4.71 5.45
CA SER A 73 -11.16 -3.78 6.15
C SER A 73 -11.45 -4.16 7.61
N ARG A 74 -11.24 -5.42 7.97
CA ARG A 74 -11.43 -5.91 9.34
C ARG A 74 -10.47 -7.07 9.62
N VAL A 75 -9.87 -7.04 10.80
CA VAL A 75 -9.07 -8.14 11.34
C VAL A 75 -9.66 -8.60 12.66
N VAL A 76 -9.59 -9.90 12.92
CA VAL A 76 -9.97 -10.51 14.20
C VAL A 76 -8.78 -11.33 14.68
N PRO A 77 -8.32 -11.16 15.93
CA PRO A 77 -7.15 -11.87 16.42
C PRO A 77 -7.41 -13.37 16.56
N LEU A 78 -6.45 -14.20 16.19
CA LEU A 78 -6.62 -15.66 16.18
C LEU A 78 -6.94 -16.27 17.56
N TYR A 79 -6.47 -15.65 18.66
CA TYR A 79 -6.82 -16.10 20.01
C TYR A 79 -8.32 -15.99 20.31
N SER A 80 -9.12 -15.27 19.51
CA SER A 80 -10.58 -15.26 19.67
C SER A 80 -11.23 -16.61 19.31
N LEU A 81 -10.52 -17.46 18.56
CA LEU A 81 -10.98 -18.79 18.17
C LEU A 81 -10.69 -19.85 19.24
N ILE A 82 -9.86 -19.51 20.25
CA ILE A 82 -9.49 -20.41 21.35
C ILE A 82 -10.60 -20.35 22.42
N GLN A 83 -11.17 -21.50 22.74
CA GLN A 83 -12.26 -21.61 23.73
C GLN A 83 -11.75 -21.63 25.18
N ASP A 84 -10.63 -22.31 25.42
CA ASP A 84 -10.02 -22.37 26.75
C ASP A 84 -9.40 -21.02 27.13
N ASN A 85 -9.82 -20.49 28.28
CA ASN A 85 -9.39 -19.16 28.74
C ASN A 85 -7.89 -19.10 29.03
N SER A 86 -7.30 -20.17 29.58
CA SER A 86 -5.87 -20.18 29.94
C SER A 86 -4.99 -20.13 28.70
N THR A 87 -5.32 -20.94 27.70
CA THR A 87 -4.62 -21.04 26.42
C THR A 87 -4.80 -19.76 25.62
N LYS A 88 -6.01 -19.16 25.66
CA LYS A 88 -6.30 -17.87 25.02
C LYS A 88 -5.43 -16.75 25.57
N GLU A 89 -5.31 -16.63 26.89
CA GLU A 89 -4.47 -15.57 27.50
C GLU A 89 -2.97 -15.83 27.29
N ALA A 90 -2.53 -17.09 27.33
CA ALA A 90 -1.15 -17.46 26.98
C ALA A 90 -0.82 -17.08 25.52
N PHE A 91 -1.71 -17.39 24.57
CA PHE A 91 -1.53 -17.04 23.16
C PHE A 91 -1.56 -15.52 22.95
N ARG A 92 -2.48 -14.81 23.63
CA ARG A 92 -2.56 -13.35 23.58
C ARG A 92 -1.24 -12.72 24.04
N SER A 93 -0.69 -13.18 25.15
CA SER A 93 0.58 -12.69 25.70
C SER A 93 1.75 -12.95 24.74
N ALA A 94 1.83 -14.16 24.17
CA ALA A 94 2.84 -14.51 23.18
C ALA A 94 2.72 -13.68 21.87
N ALA A 95 1.49 -13.41 21.42
CA ALA A 95 1.24 -12.58 20.24
C ALA A 95 1.69 -11.12 20.49
N MET A 96 1.41 -10.59 21.67
CA MET A 96 1.86 -9.25 22.07
C MET A 96 3.39 -9.18 22.16
N SER A 97 4.03 -10.18 22.77
CA SER A 97 5.49 -10.31 22.83
C SER A 97 6.12 -10.32 21.43
N SER A 98 5.59 -11.13 20.52
CA SER A 98 6.07 -11.23 19.14
C SER A 98 5.98 -9.88 18.40
N TYR A 99 4.84 -9.20 18.53
CA TYR A 99 4.58 -7.97 17.78
C TYR A 99 5.32 -6.74 18.34
N TRP A 100 5.34 -6.58 19.66
CA TRP A 100 5.87 -5.35 20.30
C TRP A 100 7.31 -5.50 20.81
N CYS A 101 7.70 -6.72 21.20
CA CYS A 101 8.97 -7.01 21.88
C CYS A 101 9.84 -8.01 21.09
N ALA A 102 9.58 -8.17 19.79
CA ALA A 102 10.29 -9.07 18.88
C ALA A 102 10.40 -10.52 19.40
N GLY A 103 9.46 -10.96 20.24
CA GLY A 103 9.44 -12.28 20.85
C GLY A 103 10.50 -12.52 21.93
N LYS A 104 11.14 -11.46 22.46
CA LYS A 104 12.22 -11.57 23.46
C LYS A 104 11.92 -10.80 24.76
N GLY A 105 10.66 -10.87 25.18
CA GLY A 105 10.21 -10.20 26.39
C GLY A 105 8.69 -10.08 26.43
N ASP A 106 8.17 -9.78 27.61
CA ASP A 106 6.73 -9.65 27.84
C ASP A 106 6.27 -8.20 27.72
N VAL A 107 5.04 -7.99 27.26
CA VAL A 107 4.41 -6.66 27.31
C VAL A 107 3.76 -6.49 28.68
N ILE A 108 4.19 -5.47 29.42
CA ILE A 108 3.61 -5.05 30.69
C ILE A 108 3.07 -3.63 30.50
N ASP A 109 1.75 -3.48 30.59
CA ASP A 109 1.04 -2.24 30.27
C ASP A 109 1.42 -1.69 28.88
N ASN A 110 2.31 -0.69 28.84
CA ASN A 110 2.73 0.03 27.64
C ASN A 110 4.22 -0.15 27.29
N TRP A 111 4.94 -1.07 27.95
CA TRP A 111 6.36 -1.27 27.71
C TRP A 111 6.75 -2.75 27.68
N CYS A 112 7.88 -3.03 27.02
CA CYS A 112 8.43 -4.38 26.92
C CYS A 112 9.42 -4.65 28.06
N ARG A 113 9.13 -5.66 28.88
CA ARG A 113 10.09 -6.26 29.81
C ARG A 113 10.95 -7.27 29.04
N CYS A 114 12.12 -6.83 28.61
CA CYS A 114 13.03 -7.66 27.83
C CYS A 114 13.64 -8.81 28.64
N ASP A 115 13.77 -9.97 28.00
CA ASP A 115 14.58 -11.07 28.50
C ASP A 115 16.06 -10.70 28.52
N LEU A 116 16.85 -11.36 29.36
CA LEU A 116 18.30 -11.10 29.47
C LEU A 116 19.05 -11.28 28.15
N SER A 117 18.53 -12.11 27.24
CA SER A 117 19.10 -12.36 25.92
C SER A 117 18.88 -11.21 24.92
N ALA A 118 18.07 -10.22 25.26
CA ALA A 118 17.69 -9.12 24.39
C ALA A 118 18.36 -7.78 24.73
N PHE A 119 19.36 -7.80 25.62
CA PHE A 119 20.15 -6.61 25.92
C PHE A 119 21.23 -6.39 24.85
N GLY A 120 21.44 -5.12 24.48
CA GLY A 120 22.47 -4.69 23.54
C GLY A 120 23.88 -4.81 24.12
N LYS A 121 24.88 -4.48 23.31
CA LYS A 121 26.29 -4.45 23.74
C LYS A 121 26.56 -3.41 24.82
N ASP A 122 25.73 -2.38 24.87
CA ASP A 122 25.71 -1.29 25.85
C ASP A 122 24.97 -1.66 27.14
N GLY A 123 24.38 -2.86 27.22
CA GLY A 123 23.56 -3.28 28.36
C GLY A 123 22.21 -2.58 28.42
N LEU A 124 21.75 -1.96 27.34
CA LEU A 124 20.41 -1.39 27.25
C LEU A 124 19.41 -2.42 26.68
N PRO A 125 18.15 -2.42 27.11
CA PRO A 125 17.12 -3.30 26.55
C PRO A 125 16.91 -3.03 25.06
N ASN A 126 16.94 -4.08 24.22
CA ASN A 126 16.82 -3.98 22.75
C ASN A 126 15.77 -4.95 22.16
N CYS A 127 14.77 -5.35 22.95
CA CYS A 127 13.69 -6.22 22.48
C CYS A 127 12.61 -5.48 21.67
N SER A 128 12.40 -4.18 21.92
CA SER A 128 11.49 -3.36 21.12
C SER A 128 12.27 -2.49 20.12
N PRO A 129 11.92 -2.48 18.82
CA PRO A 129 12.73 -1.81 17.80
C PRO A 129 12.61 -0.28 17.86
N LEU A 130 13.72 0.40 18.10
CA LEU A 130 13.81 1.85 17.95
C LEU A 130 14.01 2.20 16.47
N ARG A 131 12.98 2.73 15.82
CA ARG A 131 13.02 3.11 14.41
C ARG A 131 13.81 4.40 14.20
N GLN A 132 14.53 4.48 13.08
CA GLN A 132 15.20 5.72 12.69
C GLN A 132 14.16 6.79 12.35
N PRO A 133 14.30 8.02 12.87
CA PRO A 133 13.48 9.14 12.44
C PRO A 133 13.81 9.46 10.97
N VAL A 134 12.77 9.81 10.20
CA VAL A 134 12.87 10.20 8.78
C VAL A 134 12.92 11.72 8.66
#